data_AF-A0AA36BH07-F1
#
_entry.id   AF-A0AA36BH07-F1
#
_cell.length_a   1.000
_cell.length_b   1.000
_cell.length_c   1.000
_cell.angle_alpha   90.00
_cell.angle_beta   90.00
_cell.angle_gamma   90.00
#
_symmetry.space_group_name_H-M   'P 1'
#
loop_
_entity.id
_entity.type
_entity.pdbx_description
1 polymer ?
#
loop_
_entity_poly.entity_id
_entity_poly.type
_entity_poly.pdbx_seq_one_letter_code
_entity_poly.pdbx_strand_id
1 'polypeptide(L)'
;MQGRNENILSSTDKINAFQKKLTIWKKRKAAGNLEMFPSVFKRNCQESALLILNHLHTLLTNLDKYFPSISVDQYDWIRNPFVEFEPFEEQFSLTEEEELASVLNDRTLKLKLSELHLNAFWLLVEKEYPAIAQKALRLLVQFSTPTSVNLDSQS
;
A
#
# COMPACT_ATOMS: atom_id res chain seq x y z
N MET A 1 2.40 -6.92 11.79
CA MET A 1 1.77 -6.30 10.60
C MET A 1 2.83 -5.76 9.63
N GLN A 2 3.91 -6.50 9.41
CA GLN A 2 4.88 -6.18 8.36
C GLN A 2 5.41 -7.50 7.83
N GLY A 3 4.90 -7.90 6.67
CA GLY A 3 5.44 -9.03 5.93
C GLY A 3 6.72 -8.63 5.20
N ARG A 4 7.44 -9.61 4.65
CA ARG A 4 8.53 -9.35 3.71
C ARG A 4 7.97 -8.52 2.53
N ASN A 5 8.62 -7.40 2.21
CA ASN A 5 8.25 -6.45 1.14
C ASN A 5 7.02 -5.55 1.41
N GLU A 6 6.69 -5.29 2.67
CA GLU A 6 5.67 -4.29 3.04
C GLU A 6 6.21 -2.85 2.83
N ASN A 7 5.44 -2.00 2.15
CA ASN A 7 5.73 -0.56 2.01
C ASN A 7 4.44 0.27 2.23
N ILE A 8 4.54 1.60 2.16
CA ILE A 8 3.39 2.49 2.36
C ILE A 8 2.26 2.21 1.36
N LEU A 9 2.60 1.88 0.12
CA LEU A 9 1.63 1.60 -0.94
C LEU A 9 0.84 0.32 -0.63
N SER A 10 1.54 -0.77 -0.28
CA SER A 10 0.90 -2.03 0.11
C SER A 10 0.12 -1.92 1.42
N SER A 11 0.63 -1.14 2.38
CA SER A 11 -0.03 -0.90 3.67
C SER A 11 -1.32 -0.10 3.50
N THR A 12 -1.28 0.93 2.64
CA THR A 12 -2.44 1.72 2.23
C THR A 12 -3.53 0.85 1.62
N ASP A 13 -3.16 -0.01 0.66
CA ASP A 13 -4.13 -0.91 0.03
C ASP A 13 -4.80 -1.83 1.05
N LYS A 14 -4.03 -2.34 2.02
CA LYS A 14 -4.55 -3.20 3.10
C LYS A 14 -5.54 -2.45 3.98
N ILE A 15 -5.23 -1.21 4.37
CA ILE A 15 -6.12 -0.36 5.17
C ILE A 15 -7.40 -0.04 4.37
N ASN A 16 -7.26 0.41 3.13
CA ASN A 16 -8.38 0.72 2.25
C ASN A 16 -9.27 -0.51 1.98
N ALA A 17 -8.68 -1.68 1.72
CA ALA A 17 -9.42 -2.93 1.58
C ALA A 17 -10.13 -3.33 2.87
N PHE A 18 -9.52 -3.09 4.03
CA PHE A 18 -10.12 -3.38 5.32
C PHE A 18 -11.31 -2.46 5.61
N GLN A 19 -11.19 -1.15 5.40
CA GLN A 19 -12.31 -0.19 5.49
C GLN A 19 -13.48 -0.58 4.56
N LYS A 20 -13.18 -0.98 3.31
CA LYS A 20 -14.19 -1.49 2.37
C LYS A 20 -14.89 -2.75 2.90
N LYS A 21 -14.14 -3.71 3.46
CA LYS A 21 -14.70 -4.93 4.08
C LYS A 21 -15.63 -4.59 5.27
N LEU A 22 -15.20 -3.69 6.17
CA LEU A 22 -16.03 -3.23 7.30
C LEU A 22 -17.34 -2.59 6.82
N THR A 23 -17.29 -1.79 5.75
CA THR A 23 -18.47 -1.21 5.13
C THR A 23 -19.42 -2.27 4.57
N ILE A 24 -18.89 -3.30 3.91
CA ILE A 24 -19.69 -4.44 3.43
C ILE A 24 -20.35 -5.18 4.60
N TRP A 25 -19.61 -5.44 5.68
CA TRP A 25 -20.13 -6.13 6.86
C TRP A 25 -21.24 -5.34 7.55
N LYS A 26 -21.10 -4.01 7.66
CA LYS A 26 -22.15 -3.13 8.18
C LYS A 26 -23.43 -3.23 7.34
N LYS A 27 -23.31 -3.20 6.00
CA LYS A 27 -24.45 -3.36 5.08
C LYS A 27 -25.12 -4.73 5.18
N ARG A 28 -24.34 -5.82 5.16
CA ARG A 28 -24.87 -7.19 5.26
C ARG A 28 -25.58 -7.44 6.58
N LYS A 29 -25.02 -6.95 7.68
CA LYS A 29 -25.67 -7.08 8.99
C LYS A 29 -26.98 -6.30 9.06
N ALA A 30 -27.07 -5.11 8.44
CA ALA A 30 -28.33 -4.37 8.36
C ALA A 30 -29.42 -5.14 7.61
N ALA A 31 -29.03 -5.99 6.65
CA ALA A 31 -29.91 -6.94 5.97
C ALA A 31 -30.13 -8.26 6.74
N GLY A 32 -29.71 -8.35 8.00
CA GLY A 32 -29.85 -9.55 8.84
C GLY A 32 -28.84 -10.67 8.54
N ASN A 33 -27.91 -10.49 7.61
CA ASN A 33 -26.90 -11.48 7.28
C ASN A 33 -25.67 -11.34 8.20
N LEU A 34 -25.36 -12.39 8.97
CA LEU A 34 -24.25 -12.48 9.91
C LEU A 34 -23.16 -13.49 9.51
N GLU A 35 -23.07 -13.87 8.23
CA GLU A 35 -22.10 -14.87 7.73
C GLU A 35 -20.64 -14.53 8.06
N MET A 36 -20.32 -13.23 8.16
CA MET A 36 -18.98 -12.75 8.51
C MET A 36 -18.61 -13.01 9.99
N PHE A 37 -19.59 -13.35 10.84
CA PHE A 37 -19.40 -13.74 12.24
C PHE A 37 -20.01 -15.13 12.52
N PRO A 38 -19.37 -16.22 12.05
CA PRO A 38 -19.94 -17.57 12.14
C PRO A 38 -20.27 -17.99 13.58
N SER A 39 -19.47 -17.56 14.55
CA SER A 39 -19.68 -17.87 15.97
C SER A 39 -20.93 -17.20 16.56
N VAL A 40 -21.29 -16.02 16.07
CA VAL A 40 -22.48 -15.28 16.51
C VAL A 40 -23.72 -15.80 15.82
N PHE A 41 -23.60 -16.11 14.52
CA PHE A 41 -24.65 -16.77 13.76
C PHE A 41 -25.07 -18.11 14.40
N LYS A 42 -24.10 -18.94 14.80
CA LYS A 42 -24.36 -20.23 15.46
C LYS A 42 -25.03 -20.11 16.83
N ARG A 43 -24.79 -19.02 17.57
CA ARG A 43 -25.32 -18.83 18.93
C ARG A 43 -26.66 -18.08 18.98
N ASN A 44 -27.09 -17.48 17.87
CA ASN A 44 -28.34 -16.70 17.74
C ASN A 44 -28.56 -15.67 18.88
N CYS A 45 -27.49 -15.00 19.32
CA CYS A 45 -27.55 -14.07 20.45
C CYS A 45 -27.67 -12.62 19.96
N GLN A 46 -28.85 -12.02 20.10
CA GLN A 46 -29.13 -10.66 19.63
C GLN A 46 -28.26 -9.58 20.31
N GLU A 47 -27.91 -9.75 21.58
CA GLU A 47 -27.04 -8.82 22.32
C GLU A 47 -25.63 -8.77 21.74
N SER A 48 -25.04 -9.94 21.44
CA SER A 48 -23.76 -10.03 20.72
C SER A 48 -23.85 -9.45 19.30
N ALA A 49 -25.02 -9.61 18.67
CA ALA A 49 -25.52 -8.85 17.51
C ALA A 49 -25.16 -7.35 17.55
N LEU A 50 -25.67 -6.68 18.58
CA LEU A 50 -25.57 -5.23 18.77
C LEU A 50 -24.15 -4.80 19.16
N LEU A 51 -23.49 -5.57 20.02
CA LEU A 51 -22.13 -5.26 20.47
C LEU A 51 -21.13 -5.26 19.31
N ILE A 52 -21.25 -6.22 18.39
CA ILE A 52 -20.43 -6.28 17.17
C ILE A 52 -20.66 -5.05 16.29
N LEU A 53 -21.90 -4.58 16.17
CA LEU A 53 -22.18 -3.38 15.38
C LEU A 53 -21.49 -2.14 15.92
N ASN A 54 -21.63 -1.94 17.23
CA ASN A 54 -21.01 -0.81 17.91
C ASN A 54 -19.50 -0.87 17.74
N HIS A 55 -18.92 -2.07 17.90
CA HIS A 55 -17.49 -2.26 17.70
C HIS A 55 -17.05 -1.98 16.25
N LEU A 56 -17.78 -2.48 15.25
CA LEU A 56 -17.49 -2.19 13.83
C LEU A 56 -17.58 -0.70 13.53
N HIS A 57 -18.55 0.01 14.12
CA HIS A 57 -18.69 1.44 13.94
C HIS A 57 -17.52 2.20 14.56
N THR A 58 -17.18 1.91 15.82
CA THR A 58 -16.01 2.50 16.51
C THR A 58 -14.72 2.21 15.76
N LEU A 59 -14.54 0.99 15.24
CA LEU A 59 -13.36 0.62 14.48
C LEU A 59 -13.25 1.41 13.18
N LEU A 60 -14.35 1.58 12.44
CA LEU A 60 -14.39 2.39 11.22
C LEU A 60 -14.04 3.85 11.53
N THR A 61 -14.68 4.44 12.54
CA THR A 61 -14.40 5.82 12.98
C THR A 61 -12.96 6.02 13.41
N ASN A 62 -12.38 5.05 14.13
CA ASN A 62 -10.98 5.11 14.51
C ASN A 62 -10.05 4.99 13.30
N LEU A 63 -10.33 4.09 12.36
CA LEU A 63 -9.55 4.00 11.12
C LEU A 63 -9.59 5.33 10.36
N ASP A 64 -10.77 5.92 10.18
CA ASP A 64 -10.90 7.21 9.48
C ASP A 64 -10.18 8.34 10.24
N LYS A 65 -10.15 8.29 11.58
CA LYS A 65 -9.44 9.26 12.43
C LYS A 65 -7.92 9.14 12.33
N TYR A 66 -7.39 7.93 12.37
CA TYR A 66 -5.93 7.68 12.36
C TYR A 66 -5.34 7.70 10.95
N PHE A 67 -6.18 7.46 9.94
CA PHE A 67 -5.79 7.37 8.54
C PHE A 67 -6.67 8.26 7.66
N PRO A 68 -6.75 9.57 7.94
CA PRO A 68 -7.52 10.48 7.12
C PRO A 68 -6.87 10.56 5.74
N SER A 69 -7.66 10.39 4.69
CA SER A 69 -7.24 10.61 3.30
C SER A 69 -5.94 9.88 2.91
N ILE A 70 -5.82 8.58 3.22
CA ILE A 70 -4.76 7.76 2.60
C ILE A 70 -5.10 7.51 1.12
N SER A 71 -4.90 8.53 0.30
CA SER A 71 -4.70 8.36 -1.14
C SER A 71 -3.19 8.38 -1.38
N VAL A 72 -2.70 7.30 -1.97
CA VAL A 72 -1.33 7.18 -2.47
C VAL A 72 -1.31 7.13 -3.99
N ASP A 73 -2.42 7.55 -4.62
CA ASP A 73 -2.63 7.43 -6.07
C ASP A 73 -1.56 8.24 -6.82
N GLN A 74 -1.13 9.37 -6.23
CA GLN A 74 -0.02 10.19 -6.73
C GLN A 74 1.35 9.47 -6.76
N TYR A 75 1.46 8.31 -6.09
CA TYR A 75 2.67 7.48 -6.04
C TYR A 75 2.53 6.20 -6.86
N ASP A 76 1.45 6.03 -7.63
CA ASP A 76 1.25 4.82 -8.42
C ASP A 76 2.28 4.64 -9.53
N TRP A 77 2.92 5.73 -9.99
CA TRP A 77 4.08 5.68 -10.89
C TRP A 77 5.25 4.87 -10.30
N ILE A 78 5.34 4.75 -8.98
CA ILE A 78 6.36 3.92 -8.31
C ILE A 78 6.05 2.44 -8.52
N ARG A 79 4.76 2.05 -8.55
CA ARG A 79 4.33 0.65 -8.75
C ARG A 79 4.48 0.24 -10.21
N ASN A 80 4.09 1.14 -11.10
CA ASN A 80 4.16 0.93 -12.53
C ASN A 80 4.44 2.26 -13.22
N PRO A 81 5.72 2.57 -13.51
CA PRO A 81 6.03 3.82 -14.19
C PRO A 81 5.40 3.84 -15.58
N PHE A 82 5.30 2.70 -16.29
CA PHE A 82 4.85 2.61 -17.69
C PHE A 82 3.35 2.84 -17.95
N VAL A 83 2.59 3.28 -16.96
CA VAL A 83 1.17 3.65 -17.12
C VAL A 83 1.09 5.16 -17.31
N GLU A 84 0.16 5.62 -18.12
CA GLU A 84 -0.15 7.04 -18.23
C GLU A 84 -0.60 7.57 -16.86
N PHE A 85 0.14 8.52 -16.30
CA PHE A 85 -0.24 9.30 -15.13
C PHE A 85 -0.05 10.77 -15.46
N GLU A 86 -0.93 11.64 -14.96
CA GLU A 86 -0.74 13.08 -15.05
C GLU A 86 0.27 13.48 -13.98
N PRO A 87 1.48 13.97 -14.35
CA PRO A 87 2.40 14.52 -13.37
C PRO A 87 1.72 15.75 -12.74
N PHE A 88 1.61 15.78 -11.41
CA PHE A 88 1.24 17.01 -10.74
C PHE A 88 2.38 18.01 -10.94
N GLU A 89 2.08 19.17 -11.54
CA GLU A 89 3.00 20.32 -11.56
C GLU A 89 3.46 20.55 -10.11
N GLU A 90 4.78 20.65 -9.87
CA GLU A 90 5.48 20.71 -8.56
C GLU A 90 5.95 19.38 -7.94
N GLN A 91 5.56 18.22 -8.47
CA GLN A 91 5.94 16.94 -7.84
C GLN A 91 7.35 16.47 -8.21
N PHE A 92 7.84 16.87 -9.39
CA PHE A 92 9.14 16.48 -9.94
C PHE A 92 9.99 17.71 -10.27
N SER A 93 11.31 17.56 -10.14
CA SER A 93 12.27 18.49 -10.74
C SER A 93 12.46 18.17 -12.22
N LEU A 94 12.95 19.13 -13.01
CA LEU A 94 13.23 18.94 -14.44
C LEU A 94 14.04 17.66 -14.72
N THR A 95 15.10 17.41 -13.94
CA THR A 95 15.93 16.22 -14.10
C THR A 95 15.16 14.93 -13.81
N GLU A 96 14.30 14.93 -12.78
CA GLU A 96 13.46 13.76 -12.49
C GLU A 96 12.44 13.51 -13.61
N GLU A 97 11.88 14.55 -14.22
CA GLU A 97 10.96 14.43 -15.37
C GLU A 97 11.65 13.86 -16.62
N GLU A 98 12.86 14.35 -16.94
CA GLU A 98 13.65 13.87 -18.07
C GLU A 98 14.07 12.40 -17.89
N GLU A 99 14.52 12.04 -16.69
CA GLU A 99 14.85 10.67 -16.33
C GLU A 99 13.62 9.77 -16.38
N LEU A 100 12.49 10.22 -15.83
CA LEU A 100 11.23 9.49 -15.86
C LEU A 100 10.78 9.26 -17.30
N ALA A 101 10.81 10.29 -18.16
CA ALA A 101 10.49 10.16 -19.58
C ALA A 101 11.38 9.11 -20.28
N SER A 102 12.66 9.02 -19.91
CA SER A 102 13.56 7.99 -20.41
C SER A 102 13.17 6.58 -19.92
N VAL A 103 12.90 6.43 -18.62
CA VAL A 103 12.45 5.16 -18.01
C VAL A 103 11.14 4.68 -18.66
N LEU A 104 10.18 5.57 -18.90
CA LEU A 104 8.88 5.26 -19.52
C LEU A 104 9.02 4.65 -20.93
N ASN A 105 10.04 5.06 -21.67
CA ASN A 105 10.29 4.62 -23.04
C ASN A 105 11.25 3.43 -23.13
N ASP A 106 11.87 3.01 -22.01
CA ASP A 106 12.79 1.88 -21.99
C ASP A 106 12.04 0.53 -21.88
N ARG A 107 12.01 -0.19 -23.00
CA ARG A 107 11.38 -1.52 -23.10
C ARG A 107 12.12 -2.59 -22.30
N THR A 108 13.43 -2.45 -22.10
CA THR A 108 14.24 -3.37 -21.29
C THR A 108 13.87 -3.23 -19.82
N LEU A 109 13.73 -1.99 -19.33
CA LEU A 109 13.24 -1.74 -17.98
C LEU A 109 11.80 -2.25 -17.80
N LYS A 110 10.95 -2.11 -18.82
CA LYS A 110 9.58 -2.65 -18.79
C LYS A 110 9.53 -4.16 -18.60
N LEU A 111 10.43 -4.90 -19.26
CA LEU A 111 10.56 -6.35 -19.07
C LEU A 111 11.09 -6.69 -17.68
N LYS A 112 12.12 -5.96 -17.21
CA LYS A 112 12.68 -6.18 -15.87
C LYS A 112 11.70 -5.92 -14.74
N LEU A 113 10.72 -5.02 -14.93
CA LEU A 113 9.68 -4.75 -13.93
C LEU A 113 8.82 -5.99 -13.63
N SER A 114 8.55 -6.85 -14.62
CA SER A 114 7.78 -8.08 -14.38
C SER A 114 8.63 -9.21 -13.77
N GLU A 115 9.94 -9.15 -13.92
CA GLU A 115 10.89 -10.15 -13.41
C GLU A 115 11.36 -9.85 -11.98
N LEU A 116 11.46 -8.57 -11.62
CA LEU A 116 12.04 -8.12 -10.35
C LEU A 116 10.98 -7.67 -9.35
N HIS A 117 11.29 -7.80 -8.07
CA HIS A 117 10.53 -7.10 -7.03
C HIS A 117 10.76 -5.58 -7.12
N LEU A 118 9.77 -4.80 -6.68
CA LEU A 118 9.74 -3.34 -6.85
C LEU A 118 11.01 -2.64 -6.35
N ASN A 119 11.51 -2.99 -5.16
CA ASN A 119 12.72 -2.40 -4.62
C ASN A 119 13.96 -2.74 -5.47
N ALA A 120 14.06 -3.99 -5.95
CA ALA A 120 15.17 -4.41 -6.80
C ALA A 120 15.12 -3.76 -8.19
N PHE A 121 13.91 -3.53 -8.72
CA PHE A 121 13.71 -2.76 -9.94
C PHE A 121 14.24 -1.33 -9.77
N TRP A 122 13.82 -0.59 -8.74
CA TRP A 122 14.26 0.79 -8.54
C TRP A 122 15.76 0.90 -8.21
N LEU A 123 16.35 -0.08 -7.51
CA LEU A 123 17.81 -0.17 -7.32
C LEU A 123 18.57 -0.41 -8.64
N LEU A 124 17.95 -1.08 -9.61
CA LEU A 124 18.53 -1.26 -10.94
C LEU A 124 18.43 0.04 -11.76
N VAL A 125 17.28 0.71 -11.72
CA VAL A 125 17.05 2.00 -12.38
C VAL A 125 18.00 3.07 -11.86
N GLU A 126 18.32 3.06 -10.56
CA GLU A 126 19.24 4.03 -9.93
C GLU A 126 20.62 4.11 -10.60
N LYS A 127 21.07 3.03 -11.26
CA LYS A 127 22.37 3.00 -11.94
C LYS A 127 22.43 3.92 -13.16
N GLU A 128 21.30 4.12 -13.84
CA GLU A 128 21.21 4.89 -15.09
C GLU A 128 20.39 6.18 -14.91
N TYR A 129 19.42 6.16 -14.00
CA TYR A 129 18.47 7.24 -13.73
C TYR A 129 18.36 7.49 -12.20
N PRO A 130 19.42 8.06 -11.59
CA PRO A 130 19.54 8.15 -10.14
C PRO A 130 18.52 9.09 -9.49
N ALA A 131 18.16 10.22 -10.12
CA ALA A 131 17.27 11.20 -9.50
C ALA A 131 15.87 10.62 -9.27
N ILE A 132 15.27 10.04 -10.31
CA ILE A 132 13.93 9.44 -10.23
C ILE A 132 13.92 8.18 -9.35
N ALA A 133 14.95 7.35 -9.45
CA ALA A 133 15.06 6.13 -8.66
C ALA A 133 15.21 6.42 -7.17
N GLN A 134 16.03 7.41 -6.79
CA GLN A 134 16.16 7.80 -5.38
C GLN A 134 14.87 8.36 -4.81
N LYS A 135 14.11 9.11 -5.60
CA LYS A 135 12.78 9.58 -5.21
C LYS A 135 11.84 8.41 -4.89
N ALA A 136 11.80 7.41 -5.78
CA ALA A 136 11.01 6.18 -5.58
C ALA A 136 11.50 5.39 -4.36
N LEU A 137 12.81 5.16 -4.23
CA LEU A 137 13.40 4.40 -3.13
C LEU A 137 13.19 5.07 -1.78
N ARG A 138 13.26 6.41 -1.68
CA ARG A 138 12.96 7.12 -0.42
C ARG A 138 11.55 6.84 0.07
N LEU A 139 10.56 6.85 -0.83
CA LEU A 139 9.17 6.54 -0.49
C LEU A 139 8.96 5.06 -0.13
N LEU A 140 9.69 4.15 -0.79
CA LEU A 140 9.65 2.72 -0.48
C LEU A 140 10.36 2.38 0.85
N VAL A 141 11.46 3.05 1.17
CA VAL A 141 12.32 2.76 2.33
C VAL A 141 11.86 3.47 3.59
N GLN A 142 11.29 4.69 3.52
CA GLN A 142 10.81 5.43 4.70
C GLN A 142 9.82 4.64 5.57
N PHE A 143 9.19 3.59 5.01
CA PHE A 143 8.23 2.74 5.71
C PHE A 143 8.66 1.27 5.81
N SER A 144 9.84 0.96 5.29
CA SER A 144 10.50 -0.34 5.49
C SER A 144 11.46 -0.16 6.66
N THR A 145 11.08 -0.59 7.87
CA THR A 145 12.06 -0.65 8.95
C THR A 145 13.19 -1.57 8.49
N PRO A 146 14.47 -1.19 8.62
CA PRO A 146 15.55 -2.09 8.31
C PRO A 146 15.36 -3.34 9.18
N THR A 147 15.00 -4.46 8.56
CA THR A 147 15.13 -5.76 9.21
C THR A 147 16.62 -5.95 9.41
N SER A 148 17.11 -5.66 10.60
CA SER A 148 18.43 -6.09 11.04
C SER A 148 18.51 -7.60 10.83
N VAL A 149 19.15 -8.01 9.74
CA VAL A 149 19.62 -9.37 9.53
C VAL A 149 21.13 -9.32 9.68
N ASN A 150 21.53 -9.39 10.95
CA ASN A 150 22.63 -10.15 11.56
C ASN A 150 23.71 -10.77 10.65
N LEU A 151 24.98 -10.65 11.03
CA LEU A 151 25.98 -11.74 11.00
C LEU A 151 27.25 -11.34 11.78
N ASP A 152 27.65 -12.23 12.68
CA ASP A 152 28.79 -12.17 13.58
C ASP A 152 30.13 -11.89 12.88
N SER A 153 31.02 -11.21 13.58
CA SER A 153 32.46 -11.53 13.50
C SER A 153 33.08 -11.39 14.88
N GLN A 154 33.45 -12.56 15.39
CA GLN A 154 34.35 -12.79 16.52
C GLN A 154 35.61 -11.93 16.42
N SER A 155 36.02 -11.37 17.57
CA SER A 155 37.39 -11.48 18.12
C SER A 155 37.42 -10.82 19.51
#